data_AF-A0A4Q4VCM0-F1
#
_entry.id   AF-A0A4Q4VCM0-F1
#
_cell.length_a   1.000
_cell.length_b   1.000
_cell.length_c   1.000
_cell.angle_alpha   90.00
_cell.angle_beta   90.00
_cell.angle_gamma   90.00
#
_symmetry.space_group_name_H-M   'P 1'
#
loop_
_entity.id
_entity.type
_entity.pdbx_description
1 polymer ?
#
loop_
_entity_poly.entity_id
_entity_poly.type
_entity_poly.pdbx_seq_one_letter_code
_entity_poly.pdbx_strand_id
1 'polypeptide(L)'
;MAPQAFNSLGYQTGILGKVHVGPLEVYPSEWAAETGRPFHLKVGLRESHRDETREGFGNDEDEAKDISVPDYRAADVVMPIFISDVPELRMELVEHYKSISHTDLGVGLLLGELAKRGLDWSTLAIFVSDNGSLFLNLKTTLYDVGVQLPLLLWQPGGKSGVWREGIRNAAPTDQSDTPEVMLGRRRLQNHVNRGPVELFDLEDNPEEVDTLAGRPEFEALLREVRAEFEGWQYETGDPKNSGSVAGPHRAPRPAKSSTGLMEFG
;
A
#
# COMPACT_ATOMS: atom_id res chain seq x y z
N MET A 1 -4.45 20.92 -5.00
CA MET A 1 -4.03 19.58 -5.49
C MET A 1 -2.88 19.72 -6.48
N ALA A 2 -2.06 18.69 -6.69
CA ALA A 2 -0.83 18.79 -7.50
C ALA A 2 -1.08 19.31 -8.93
N PRO A 3 -2.03 18.80 -9.75
CA PRO A 3 -2.26 19.34 -11.09
C PRO A 3 -2.66 20.82 -11.09
N GLN A 4 -3.55 21.23 -10.18
CA GLN A 4 -3.94 22.64 -10.06
C GLN A 4 -2.76 23.55 -9.67
N ALA A 5 -1.88 23.08 -8.77
CA ALA A 5 -0.69 23.81 -8.36
C ALA A 5 0.35 23.94 -9.49
N PHE A 6 0.53 22.90 -10.31
CA PHE A 6 1.41 22.98 -11.49
C PHE A 6 0.82 23.88 -12.58
N ASN A 7 -0.49 23.77 -12.84
CA ASN A 7 -1.18 24.63 -13.81
C ASN A 7 -1.07 26.11 -13.43
N SER A 8 -1.22 26.47 -12.14
CA SER A 8 -1.10 27.87 -11.70
C SER A 8 0.31 28.44 -11.83
N LEU A 9 1.33 27.57 -11.90
CA LEU A 9 2.73 27.93 -12.15
C LEU A 9 3.09 27.90 -13.65
N GLY A 10 2.11 27.69 -14.54
CA GLY A 10 2.33 27.66 -15.99
C GLY A 10 2.82 26.32 -16.54
N TYR A 11 2.87 25.25 -15.74
CA TYR A 11 3.18 23.91 -16.24
C TYR A 11 1.99 23.30 -16.97
N GLN A 12 2.22 22.61 -18.08
CA GLN A 12 1.22 21.76 -18.70
C GLN A 12 1.01 20.53 -17.81
N THR A 13 -0.24 20.20 -17.49
CA THR A 13 -0.55 18.95 -16.79
C THR A 13 -1.13 17.95 -17.77
N GLY A 14 -0.72 16.69 -17.63
CA GLY A 14 -1.20 15.60 -18.47
C GLY A 14 -1.40 14.32 -17.66
N ILE A 15 -2.31 13.47 -18.14
CA ILE A 15 -2.48 12.11 -17.64
C ILE A 15 -2.46 11.10 -18.78
N LEU A 16 -1.84 9.94 -18.53
CA LEU A 16 -1.89 8.75 -19.37
C LEU A 16 -2.30 7.55 -18.52
N GLY A 17 -3.10 6.64 -19.09
CA GLY A 17 -3.53 5.43 -18.40
C GLY A 17 -4.64 5.65 -17.38
N LYS A 18 -4.59 4.92 -16.26
CA LYS A 18 -5.70 4.82 -15.30
C LYS A 18 -6.01 6.13 -14.59
N VAL A 19 -7.29 6.53 -14.67
CA VAL A 19 -7.89 7.59 -13.84
C VAL A 19 -8.93 6.95 -12.94
N HIS A 20 -8.78 7.11 -11.62
CA HIS A 20 -9.69 6.51 -10.63
C HIS A 20 -9.99 7.46 -9.47
N VAL A 21 -10.00 8.76 -9.78
CA VAL A 21 -10.29 9.86 -8.85
C VAL A 21 -11.26 10.83 -9.51
N GLY A 22 -12.07 11.51 -8.69
CA GLY A 22 -13.02 12.53 -9.13
C GLY A 22 -13.42 13.46 -7.98
N PRO A 23 -14.16 14.55 -8.26
CA PRO A 23 -14.69 14.91 -9.57
C PRO A 23 -13.66 15.70 -10.43
N LEU A 24 -13.91 15.83 -11.73
CA LEU A 24 -12.95 16.41 -12.69
C LEU A 24 -12.59 17.88 -12.38
N GLU A 25 -13.48 18.63 -11.73
CA GLU A 25 -13.23 20.02 -11.35
C GLU A 25 -12.14 20.11 -10.28
N VAL A 26 -12.00 19.07 -9.44
CA VAL A 26 -10.96 18.95 -8.42
C VAL A 26 -9.68 18.32 -8.98
N TYR A 27 -9.84 17.40 -9.94
CA TYR A 27 -8.75 16.72 -10.65
C TYR A 27 -8.73 17.07 -12.14
N PRO A 28 -8.49 18.35 -12.50
CA PRO A 28 -8.42 18.74 -13.91
C PRO A 28 -7.15 18.14 -14.50
N SER A 29 -7.33 17.16 -15.38
CA SER A 29 -6.25 16.58 -16.17
C SER A 29 -6.70 16.49 -17.61
N GLU A 30 -5.93 17.11 -18.50
CA GLU A 30 -6.07 16.89 -19.92
C GLU A 30 -5.34 15.59 -20.30
N TRP A 31 -5.80 14.94 -21.36
CA TRP A 31 -5.00 13.89 -22.00
C TRP A 31 -3.66 14.49 -22.43
N ALA A 32 -2.57 13.75 -22.22
CA ALA A 32 -1.23 14.27 -22.45
C ALA A 32 -1.08 14.81 -23.89
N ALA A 33 -0.61 16.05 -24.00
CA ALA A 33 -0.40 16.75 -25.26
C ALA A 33 0.93 17.51 -25.22
N GLU A 34 1.59 17.60 -26.37
CA GLU A 34 2.84 18.33 -26.53
C GLU A 34 2.55 19.82 -26.78
N THR A 35 3.04 20.69 -25.90
CA THR A 35 2.73 22.14 -25.94
C THR A 35 3.97 23.04 -25.88
N GLY A 36 5.17 22.46 -25.75
CA GLY A 36 6.43 23.21 -25.56
C GLY A 36 6.59 23.86 -24.18
N ARG A 37 5.57 23.80 -23.32
CA ARG A 37 5.65 24.25 -21.92
C ARG A 37 6.34 23.19 -21.04
N PRO A 38 6.94 23.58 -19.90
CA PRO A 38 7.30 22.64 -18.84
C PRO A 38 6.07 21.80 -18.46
N PHE A 39 6.26 20.53 -18.10
CA PHE A 39 5.15 19.61 -17.90
C PHE A 39 5.16 18.94 -16.52
N HIS A 40 3.99 18.52 -16.08
CA HIS A 40 3.76 17.54 -15.02
C HIS A 40 2.86 16.43 -15.60
N LEU A 41 3.45 15.27 -15.85
CA LEU A 41 2.79 14.13 -16.47
C LEU A 41 2.59 13.02 -15.43
N LYS A 42 1.34 12.60 -15.22
CA LYS A 42 1.01 11.41 -14.42
C LYS A 42 0.75 10.24 -15.36
N VAL A 43 1.40 9.10 -15.12
CA VAL A 43 1.14 7.86 -15.86
C VAL A 43 0.60 6.81 -14.89
N GLY A 44 -0.66 6.40 -15.09
CA GLY A 44 -1.33 5.37 -14.32
C GLY A 44 -1.17 4.00 -14.98
N LEU A 45 -0.06 3.33 -14.68
CA LEU A 45 0.21 1.96 -15.10
C LEU A 45 -0.79 0.98 -14.45
N ARG A 46 -1.17 -0.07 -15.19
CA ARG A 46 -2.19 -1.06 -14.77
C ARG A 46 -1.69 -2.49 -14.80
N GLU A 47 -0.54 -2.72 -15.40
CA GLU A 47 -0.06 -4.03 -15.85
C GLU A 47 0.05 -5.01 -14.67
N SER A 48 0.56 -4.58 -13.52
CA SER A 48 0.68 -5.44 -12.33
C SER A 48 -0.61 -5.60 -11.50
N HIS A 49 -1.75 -5.07 -11.95
CA HIS A 49 -3.05 -5.30 -11.34
C HIS A 49 -3.68 -6.58 -11.90
N ARG A 50 -4.63 -7.16 -11.15
CA ARG A 50 -5.49 -8.22 -11.72
C ARG A 50 -6.20 -7.72 -12.98
N ASP A 51 -6.34 -8.60 -13.96
CA ASP A 51 -7.19 -8.33 -15.14
C ASP A 51 -8.68 -8.27 -14.76
N GLU A 52 -9.54 -8.09 -15.76
CA GLU A 52 -10.98 -7.95 -15.56
C GLU A 52 -11.65 -9.23 -15.05
N THR A 53 -11.07 -10.41 -15.35
CA THR A 53 -11.55 -11.70 -14.83
C THR A 53 -11.27 -11.83 -13.34
N ARG A 54 -10.24 -11.13 -12.86
CA ARG A 54 -9.68 -11.19 -11.51
C ARG A 54 -8.97 -12.51 -11.18
N GLU A 55 -8.81 -13.39 -12.17
CA GLU A 55 -8.10 -14.66 -12.03
C GLU A 55 -6.63 -14.51 -12.44
N GLY A 56 -6.34 -13.70 -13.46
CA GLY A 56 -4.99 -13.46 -13.99
C GLY A 56 -4.48 -12.03 -13.81
N PHE A 57 -3.37 -11.75 -14.49
CA PHE A 57 -2.71 -10.44 -14.54
C PHE A 57 -2.65 -9.89 -15.98
N GLY A 58 -3.49 -10.39 -16.89
CA GLY A 58 -3.53 -9.93 -18.28
C GLY A 58 -2.32 -10.33 -19.15
N ASN A 59 -1.48 -11.27 -18.69
CA ASN A 59 -0.29 -11.69 -19.44
C ASN A 59 -0.60 -12.37 -20.78
N ASP A 60 -1.80 -12.96 -20.90
CA ASP A 60 -2.27 -13.64 -22.11
C ASP A 60 -3.10 -12.73 -23.02
N GLU A 61 -3.28 -11.45 -22.66
CA GLU A 61 -3.98 -10.47 -23.50
C GLU A 61 -3.17 -10.14 -24.77
N ASP A 62 -3.86 -9.74 -25.85
CA ASP A 62 -3.24 -9.52 -27.17
C ASP A 62 -2.11 -8.47 -27.10
N GLU A 63 -2.23 -7.50 -26.21
CA GLU A 63 -1.27 -6.43 -25.97
C GLU A 63 0.00 -6.90 -25.25
N ALA A 64 -0.04 -8.04 -24.54
CA ALA A 64 1.01 -8.50 -23.64
C ALA A 64 1.63 -9.84 -24.05
N LYS A 65 0.86 -10.75 -24.66
CA LYS A 65 1.26 -12.14 -24.92
C LYS A 65 2.52 -12.31 -25.77
N ASP A 66 2.80 -11.35 -26.65
CA ASP A 66 3.95 -11.36 -27.56
C ASP A 66 5.16 -10.60 -26.99
N ILE A 67 5.04 -10.02 -25.79
CA ILE A 67 6.13 -9.32 -25.12
C ILE A 67 7.01 -10.35 -24.39
N SER A 68 8.30 -10.36 -24.75
CA SER A 68 9.26 -11.23 -24.07
C SER A 68 9.56 -10.71 -22.67
N VAL A 69 9.38 -11.59 -21.68
CA VAL A 69 9.75 -11.38 -20.28
C VAL A 69 10.72 -12.48 -19.82
N PRO A 70 11.45 -12.31 -18.71
CA PRO A 70 12.29 -13.36 -18.17
C PRO A 70 11.54 -14.68 -17.93
N ASP A 71 12.26 -15.80 -18.06
CA ASP A 71 11.70 -17.14 -17.79
C ASP A 71 11.60 -17.37 -16.28
N TYR A 72 10.46 -16.98 -15.70
CA TYR A 72 10.16 -17.17 -14.29
C TYR A 72 9.69 -18.60 -14.03
N ARG A 73 10.42 -19.34 -13.20
CA ARG A 73 10.06 -20.69 -12.79
C ARG A 73 9.50 -20.69 -11.37
N ALA A 74 8.43 -21.45 -11.12
CA ALA A 74 7.80 -21.57 -9.81
C ALA A 74 8.78 -21.99 -8.68
N ALA A 75 9.81 -22.78 -9.03
CA ALA A 75 10.85 -23.21 -8.12
C ALA A 75 11.82 -22.08 -7.70
N ASP A 76 11.93 -21.01 -8.50
CA ASP A 76 12.81 -19.87 -8.23
C ASP A 76 12.07 -18.71 -7.55
N VAL A 77 10.74 -18.79 -7.47
CA VAL A 77 9.93 -17.77 -6.79
C VAL A 77 10.28 -17.75 -5.31
N VAL A 78 10.63 -16.55 -4.84
CA VAL A 78 10.79 -16.26 -3.42
C VAL A 78 9.39 -16.10 -2.83
N MET A 79 8.99 -17.08 -2.01
CA MET A 79 7.70 -17.02 -1.32
C MET A 79 7.74 -15.98 -0.20
N PRO A 80 6.84 -14.98 -0.22
CA PRO A 80 6.75 -14.03 0.88
C PRO A 80 6.25 -14.71 2.15
N ILE A 81 6.78 -14.30 3.31
CA ILE A 81 6.50 -14.92 4.63
C ILE A 81 5.03 -14.89 5.07
N PHE A 82 4.23 -13.99 4.48
CA PHE A 82 2.82 -13.79 4.78
C PHE A 82 1.87 -14.59 3.85
N ILE A 83 2.43 -15.35 2.90
CA ILE A 83 1.68 -16.22 1.98
C ILE A 83 2.05 -17.69 2.25
N SER A 84 1.09 -18.61 2.12
CA SER A 84 1.35 -20.05 2.23
C SER A 84 2.19 -20.56 1.05
N ASP A 85 3.18 -21.42 1.32
CA ASP A 85 3.99 -22.04 0.27
C ASP A 85 3.27 -23.27 -0.32
N VAL A 86 2.43 -23.02 -1.32
CA VAL A 86 1.71 -24.05 -2.07
C VAL A 86 1.91 -23.87 -3.59
N PRO A 87 1.86 -24.94 -4.39
CA PRO A 87 2.12 -24.87 -5.82
C PRO A 87 1.31 -23.81 -6.57
N GLU A 88 0.05 -23.64 -6.20
CA GLU A 88 -0.88 -22.69 -6.82
C GLU A 88 -0.42 -21.25 -6.62
N LEU A 89 0.03 -20.88 -5.41
CA LEU A 89 0.48 -19.53 -5.10
C LEU A 89 1.86 -19.23 -5.69
N ARG A 90 2.71 -20.26 -5.85
CA ARG A 90 3.95 -20.12 -6.62
C ARG A 90 3.69 -19.80 -8.09
N MET A 91 2.73 -20.49 -8.71
CA MET A 91 2.32 -20.21 -10.09
C MET A 91 1.69 -18.82 -10.22
N GLU A 92 0.88 -18.42 -9.24
CA GLU A 92 0.29 -17.08 -9.21
C GLU A 92 1.35 -15.97 -9.11
N LEU A 93 2.40 -16.19 -8.30
CA LEU A 93 3.53 -15.27 -8.22
C LEU A 93 4.38 -15.24 -9.49
N VAL A 94 4.52 -16.36 -10.20
CA VAL A 94 5.14 -16.39 -11.55
C VAL A 94 4.39 -15.44 -12.48
N GLU A 95 3.06 -15.55 -12.54
CA GLU A 95 2.24 -14.67 -13.38
C GLU A 95 2.30 -13.21 -12.91
N HIS A 96 2.41 -12.97 -11.60
CA HIS A 96 2.64 -11.62 -11.08
C HIS A 96 4.02 -11.06 -11.47
N TYR A 97 5.08 -11.86 -11.46
CA TYR A 97 6.43 -11.43 -11.83
C TYR A 97 6.52 -11.08 -13.34
N LYS A 98 5.80 -11.82 -14.19
CA LYS A 98 5.65 -11.46 -15.60
C LYS A 98 4.97 -10.11 -15.78
N SER A 99 3.89 -9.84 -15.04
CA SER A 99 3.20 -8.54 -15.15
C SER A 99 3.99 -7.37 -14.55
N ILE A 100 4.82 -7.62 -13.52
CA ILE A 100 5.83 -6.67 -13.06
C ILE A 100 6.84 -6.37 -14.17
N SER A 101 7.26 -7.38 -14.95
CA SER A 101 8.16 -7.15 -16.09
C SER A 101 7.51 -6.29 -17.17
N HIS A 102 6.21 -6.47 -17.45
CA HIS A 102 5.48 -5.56 -18.35
C HIS A 102 5.45 -4.13 -17.83
N THR A 103 5.27 -3.95 -16.50
CA THR A 103 5.33 -2.63 -15.86
C THR A 103 6.73 -2.00 -16.03
N ASP A 104 7.79 -2.75 -15.79
CA ASP A 104 9.18 -2.31 -15.96
C ASP A 104 9.49 -1.91 -17.41
N LEU A 105 9.05 -2.73 -18.38
CA LEU A 105 9.15 -2.40 -19.80
C LEU A 105 8.39 -1.11 -20.14
N GLY A 106 7.18 -0.93 -19.61
CA GLY A 106 6.41 0.31 -19.76
C GLY A 106 7.15 1.54 -19.23
N VAL A 107 7.79 1.43 -18.06
CA VAL A 107 8.67 2.48 -17.52
C VAL A 107 9.85 2.74 -18.46
N GLY A 108 10.50 1.70 -18.95
CA GLY A 108 11.60 1.80 -19.91
C GLY A 108 11.20 2.52 -21.20
N LEU A 109 10.01 2.25 -21.73
CA LEU A 109 9.46 2.94 -22.91
C LEU A 109 9.25 4.43 -22.64
N LEU A 110 8.67 4.80 -21.50
CA LEU A 110 8.47 6.19 -21.11
C LEU A 110 9.80 6.95 -20.99
N LEU A 111 10.79 6.37 -20.30
CA LEU A 111 12.11 6.96 -20.16
C LEU A 111 12.84 7.07 -21.51
N GLY A 112 12.73 6.05 -22.36
CA GLY A 112 13.25 6.09 -23.71
C GLY A 112 12.62 7.19 -24.56
N GLU A 113 11.33 7.45 -24.38
CA GLU A 113 10.60 8.49 -25.10
C GLU A 113 10.98 9.91 -24.66
N LEU A 114 11.32 10.10 -23.38
CA LEU A 114 11.94 11.32 -22.87
C LEU A 114 13.33 11.53 -23.47
N ALA A 115 14.16 10.49 -23.49
CA ALA A 115 15.52 10.56 -24.04
C ALA A 115 15.53 10.91 -25.54
N LYS A 116 14.65 10.31 -26.35
CA LYS A 116 14.49 10.65 -27.77
C LYS A 116 14.15 12.12 -28.02
N ARG A 117 13.48 12.77 -27.08
CA ARG A 117 13.13 14.21 -27.12
C ARG A 117 14.17 15.11 -26.45
N GLY A 118 15.25 14.55 -25.91
CA GLY A 118 16.25 15.30 -25.14
C GLY A 118 15.70 15.89 -23.83
N LEU A 119 14.68 15.24 -23.24
CA LEU A 119 14.03 15.65 -22.00
C LEU A 119 14.48 14.86 -20.77
N ASP A 120 15.31 13.83 -20.96
CA ASP A 120 15.83 13.00 -19.87
C ASP A 120 16.53 13.88 -18.82
N TRP A 121 17.49 14.72 -19.21
CA TRP A 121 18.24 15.56 -18.27
C TRP A 121 17.50 16.80 -17.74
N SER A 122 16.23 16.99 -18.10
CA SER A 122 15.39 18.11 -17.62
C SER A 122 14.14 17.65 -16.88
N THR A 123 13.96 16.34 -16.68
CA THR A 123 12.75 15.76 -16.08
C THR A 123 13.05 15.08 -14.74
N LEU A 124 12.34 15.47 -13.68
CA LEU A 124 12.29 14.68 -12.44
C LEU A 124 11.35 13.49 -12.65
N ALA A 125 11.82 12.27 -12.43
CA ALA A 125 11.00 11.07 -12.51
C ALA A 125 10.72 10.49 -11.11
N ILE A 126 9.45 10.18 -10.85
CA ILE A 126 8.99 9.57 -9.60
C ILE A 126 8.19 8.32 -9.96
N PHE A 127 8.56 7.18 -9.39
CA PHE A 127 7.81 5.92 -9.48
C PHE A 127 7.32 5.54 -8.10
N VAL A 128 6.01 5.28 -7.98
CA VAL A 128 5.36 4.92 -6.72
C VAL A 128 4.13 4.05 -6.98
N SER A 129 3.83 3.13 -6.06
CA SER A 129 2.57 2.35 -6.08
C SER A 129 1.45 3.07 -5.32
N ASP A 130 0.19 2.71 -5.56
CA ASP A 130 -0.98 3.22 -4.82
C ASP A 130 -1.28 2.40 -3.55
N ASN A 131 -1.08 1.09 -3.60
CA ASN A 131 -1.25 0.12 -2.52
C ASN A 131 -0.42 -1.15 -2.80
N GLY A 132 -0.35 -2.08 -1.83
CA GLY A 132 0.26 -3.40 -2.03
C GLY A 132 -0.48 -4.24 -3.09
N SER A 133 0.16 -5.32 -3.56
CA SER A 133 -0.39 -6.23 -4.57
C SER A 133 -1.63 -6.98 -4.07
N LEU A 134 -2.37 -7.63 -4.98
CA LEU A 134 -3.64 -8.33 -4.72
C LEU A 134 -3.45 -9.72 -4.10
N PHE A 135 -2.49 -9.85 -3.19
CA PHE A 135 -2.31 -11.04 -2.37
C PHE A 135 -2.91 -10.83 -0.98
N LEU A 136 -3.11 -11.95 -0.28
CA LEU A 136 -3.62 -11.94 1.08
C LEU A 136 -2.71 -11.13 2.02
N ASN A 137 -3.32 -10.34 2.92
CA ASN A 137 -2.65 -9.44 3.88
C ASN A 137 -2.00 -8.19 3.28
N LEU A 138 -2.15 -7.93 1.99
CA LEU A 138 -1.64 -6.71 1.38
C LEU A 138 -2.79 -5.71 1.15
N LYS A 139 -3.23 -5.54 -0.10
CA LYS A 139 -4.26 -4.59 -0.48
C LYS A 139 -5.50 -4.73 0.40
N THR A 140 -6.03 -3.59 0.84
CA THR A 140 -7.19 -3.44 1.76
C THR A 140 -6.89 -3.68 3.25
N THR A 141 -5.65 -3.99 3.61
CA THR A 141 -5.20 -4.04 5.01
C THR A 141 -4.24 -2.89 5.33
N LEU A 142 -4.00 -2.65 6.62
CA LEU A 142 -3.00 -1.72 7.13
C LEU A 142 -1.77 -2.43 7.71
N TYR A 143 -1.59 -3.72 7.40
CA TYR A 143 -0.34 -4.43 7.68
C TYR A 143 0.77 -3.81 6.87
N ASP A 144 1.99 -3.88 7.39
CA ASP A 144 3.16 -3.20 6.84
C ASP A 144 3.35 -3.57 5.36
N VAL A 145 3.26 -4.86 5.04
CA VAL A 145 3.35 -5.39 3.67
C VAL A 145 2.25 -4.91 2.70
N GLY A 146 1.14 -4.40 3.22
CA GLY A 146 0.05 -3.81 2.43
C GLY A 146 0.23 -2.31 2.13
N VAL A 147 1.03 -1.61 2.94
CA VAL A 147 1.23 -0.16 2.88
C VAL A 147 2.68 0.26 2.62
N GLN A 148 3.63 -0.68 2.65
CA GLN A 148 5.03 -0.46 2.32
C GLN A 148 5.21 -0.50 0.80
N LEU A 149 5.14 0.67 0.17
CA LEU A 149 5.13 0.80 -1.29
C LEU A 149 6.51 1.17 -1.83
N PRO A 150 6.88 0.71 -3.05
CA PRO A 150 8.08 1.19 -3.72
C PRO A 150 7.98 2.70 -3.94
N LEU A 151 9.07 3.42 -3.68
CA LEU A 151 9.24 4.83 -4.02
C LEU A 151 10.63 5.02 -4.62
N LEU A 152 10.69 5.28 -5.92
CA LEU A 152 11.93 5.62 -6.61
C LEU A 152 11.83 7.07 -7.08
N LEU A 153 12.88 7.84 -6.80
CA LEU A 153 13.02 9.22 -7.25
C LEU A 153 14.33 9.36 -8.02
N TRP A 154 14.22 9.78 -9.27
CA TRP A 154 15.35 10.08 -10.13
C TRP A 154 15.36 11.56 -10.49
N GLN A 155 16.44 12.25 -10.13
CA GLN A 155 16.63 13.67 -10.38
C GLN A 155 17.83 13.88 -11.31
N PRO A 156 17.68 14.61 -12.44
CA PRO A 156 18.81 14.99 -13.28
C PRO A 156 19.89 15.75 -12.51
N GLY A 157 21.15 15.33 -12.66
CA GLY A 157 22.29 15.91 -11.94
C GLY A 157 22.30 15.64 -10.43
N GLY A 158 21.36 14.84 -9.92
CA GLY A 158 21.34 14.39 -8.53
C GLY A 158 22.52 13.46 -8.23
N LYS A 159 22.95 13.43 -6.96
CA LYS A 159 23.97 12.46 -6.52
C LYS A 159 23.33 11.07 -6.47
N SER A 160 24.00 10.07 -7.03
CA SER A 160 23.59 8.67 -6.89
C SER A 160 23.65 8.23 -5.42
N GLY A 161 22.68 7.41 -4.99
CA GLY A 161 22.86 6.54 -3.81
C GLY A 161 22.30 7.01 -2.48
N VAL A 162 21.03 7.38 -2.41
CA VAL A 162 20.29 7.34 -1.13
C VAL A 162 19.23 6.25 -1.21
N TRP A 163 19.65 5.01 -0.96
CA TRP A 163 18.73 3.93 -0.65
C TRP A 163 18.49 3.95 0.86
N ARG A 164 17.26 4.15 1.30
CA ARG A 164 16.88 3.96 2.71
C ARG A 164 16.27 2.58 2.79
N GLU A 165 17.03 1.64 3.34
CA GLU A 165 16.62 0.25 3.47
C GLU A 165 15.40 0.15 4.39
N GLY A 166 14.36 -0.50 3.90
CA GLY A 166 13.15 -0.85 4.63
C GLY A 166 12.72 -2.25 4.23
N ILE A 167 12.85 -3.17 5.19
CA ILE A 167 12.43 -4.59 5.24
C ILE A 167 13.09 -5.55 4.24
N ARG A 168 13.68 -6.59 4.82
CA ARG A 168 14.37 -7.70 4.15
C ARG A 168 13.41 -8.87 4.00
N ASN A 169 13.33 -9.44 2.80
CA ASN A 169 12.73 -10.76 2.61
C ASN A 169 13.60 -11.80 3.34
N ALA A 170 13.19 -12.22 4.54
CA ALA A 170 13.73 -13.40 5.17
C ALA A 170 13.06 -14.64 4.59
N ALA A 171 13.84 -15.65 4.19
CA ALA A 171 13.31 -16.92 3.75
C ALA A 171 12.58 -17.63 4.93
N PRO A 172 11.43 -18.29 4.70
CA PRO A 172 10.78 -19.06 5.75
C PRO A 172 11.64 -20.26 6.16
N THR A 173 11.81 -20.47 7.47
CA THR A 173 12.15 -21.78 8.04
C THR A 173 10.86 -22.44 8.51
N ASP A 174 10.49 -23.54 7.86
CA ASP A 174 9.27 -24.32 8.13
C ASP A 174 9.39 -25.16 9.41
N GLN A 175 8.26 -25.28 10.15
CA GLN A 175 7.75 -26.51 10.75
C GLN A 175 6.45 -26.23 11.53
N SER A 176 5.31 -26.77 11.10
CA SER A 176 4.34 -27.35 12.05
C SER A 176 3.35 -28.32 11.40
N ASP A 177 3.46 -29.60 11.76
CA ASP A 177 2.46 -30.65 11.55
C ASP A 177 1.31 -30.52 12.58
N THR A 178 0.16 -29.92 12.22
CA THR A 178 -1.16 -30.17 12.86
C THR A 178 -2.32 -29.54 12.04
N PRO A 179 -3.58 -30.00 12.22
CA PRO A 179 -4.70 -29.83 11.29
C PRO A 179 -5.43 -28.47 11.40
N GLU A 180 -4.70 -27.40 11.70
CA GLU A 180 -5.21 -26.04 11.78
C GLU A 180 -4.92 -25.33 10.45
N VAL A 181 -5.92 -24.71 9.82
CA VAL A 181 -5.73 -24.06 8.51
C VAL A 181 -4.97 -22.74 8.70
N MET A 182 -3.78 -22.68 8.10
CA MET A 182 -2.87 -21.54 8.15
C MET A 182 -2.88 -20.74 6.83
N LEU A 183 -2.67 -19.44 6.94
CA LEU A 183 -2.43 -18.48 5.86
C LEU A 183 -1.05 -17.86 6.10
N GLY A 184 -0.01 -18.40 5.46
CA GLY A 184 1.37 -18.16 5.86
C GLY A 184 1.58 -18.58 7.33
N ARG A 185 2.14 -17.69 8.14
CA ARG A 185 2.31 -17.89 9.60
C ARG A 185 1.06 -17.60 10.43
N ARG A 186 -0.03 -17.12 9.84
CA ARG A 186 -1.24 -16.70 10.56
C ARG A 186 -2.34 -17.76 10.51
N ARG A 187 -3.05 -17.97 11.61
CA ARG A 187 -4.24 -18.83 11.65
C ARG A 187 -5.37 -18.21 10.83
N LEU A 188 -6.08 -19.00 10.02
CA LEU A 188 -7.25 -18.55 9.25
C LEU A 188 -8.28 -17.86 10.14
N GLN A 189 -8.56 -18.40 11.33
CA GLN A 189 -9.53 -17.82 12.26
C GLN A 189 -9.14 -16.40 12.69
N ASN A 190 -7.86 -16.13 12.92
CA ASN A 190 -7.38 -14.80 13.32
C ASN A 190 -7.41 -13.81 12.16
N HIS A 191 -7.25 -14.29 10.92
CA HIS A 191 -7.39 -13.44 9.73
C HIS A 191 -8.85 -12.96 9.56
N VAL A 192 -9.82 -13.87 9.76
CA VAL A 192 -11.26 -13.59 9.64
C VAL A 192 -11.80 -12.80 10.84
N ASN A 193 -11.39 -13.18 12.05
CA ASN A 193 -11.87 -12.59 13.31
C ASN A 193 -10.75 -11.77 13.96
N ARG A 194 -10.54 -10.56 13.45
CA ARG A 194 -9.55 -9.64 14.03
C ARG A 194 -10.10 -8.96 15.27
N GLY A 195 -9.24 -8.80 16.27
CA GLY A 195 -9.55 -7.96 17.43
C GLY A 195 -9.77 -6.50 17.00
N PRO A 196 -10.44 -5.69 17.84
CA PRO A 196 -10.66 -4.27 17.53
C PRO A 196 -9.34 -3.46 17.51
N VAL A 197 -8.26 -4.03 18.05
CA VAL A 197 -6.95 -3.41 18.18
C VAL A 197 -5.90 -4.50 17.98
N GLU A 198 -4.90 -4.20 17.15
CA GLU A 198 -3.70 -5.00 16.98
C GLU A 198 -2.49 -4.09 17.22
N LEU A 199 -1.47 -4.59 17.92
CA LEU A 199 -0.22 -3.87 18.18
C LEU A 199 0.92 -4.83 17.90
N PHE A 200 1.88 -4.46 17.06
CA PHE A 200 2.99 -5.34 16.67
C PHE A 200 4.32 -4.63 16.89
N ASP A 201 5.33 -5.41 17.24
CA ASP A 201 6.73 -5.02 17.17
C ASP A 201 7.28 -5.50 15.83
N LEU A 202 7.56 -4.59 14.89
CA LEU A 202 8.00 -4.97 13.55
C LEU A 202 9.45 -5.45 13.49
N GLU A 203 10.26 -5.20 14.53
CA GLU A 203 11.64 -5.68 14.58
C GLU A 203 11.67 -7.16 14.97
N ASP A 204 10.90 -7.54 16.01
CA ASP A 204 10.84 -8.91 16.51
C ASP A 204 9.74 -9.76 15.84
N ASN A 205 8.73 -9.12 15.23
CA ASN A 205 7.57 -9.77 14.59
C ASN A 205 7.20 -9.10 13.25
N PRO A 206 8.09 -9.15 12.24
CA PRO A 206 7.87 -8.49 10.95
C PRO A 206 6.69 -9.07 10.14
N GLU A 207 6.24 -10.29 10.45
CA GLU A 207 5.05 -10.91 9.85
C GLU A 207 3.72 -10.46 10.49
N GLU A 208 3.76 -9.69 11.58
CA GLU A 208 2.58 -9.13 12.25
C GLU A 208 1.55 -10.20 12.61
N VAL A 209 1.99 -11.34 13.16
CA VAL A 209 1.10 -12.48 13.50
C VAL A 209 0.76 -12.57 14.98
N ASP A 210 1.57 -11.95 15.83
CA ASP A 210 1.49 -12.05 17.29
C ASP A 210 1.30 -10.67 17.90
N THR A 211 0.04 -10.33 18.18
CA THR A 211 -0.33 -9.02 18.72
C THR A 211 0.09 -8.90 20.18
N LEU A 212 0.66 -7.74 20.50
CA LEU A 212 0.99 -7.29 21.85
C LEU A 212 -0.23 -6.71 22.57
N ALA A 213 -1.31 -6.41 21.86
CA ALA A 213 -2.53 -5.86 22.44
C ALA A 213 -3.17 -6.84 23.44
N GLY A 214 -3.57 -6.33 24.61
CA GLY A 214 -4.15 -7.13 25.68
C GLY A 214 -3.14 -7.75 26.65
N ARG A 215 -1.84 -7.60 26.38
CA ARG A 215 -0.77 -7.98 27.32
C ARG A 215 -0.52 -6.84 28.33
N PRO A 216 -0.56 -7.10 29.65
CA PRO A 216 -0.45 -6.05 30.68
C PRO A 216 0.79 -5.16 30.53
N GLU A 217 1.92 -5.73 30.12
CA GLU A 217 3.19 -5.03 29.95
C GLU A 217 3.18 -3.98 28.83
N PHE A 218 2.27 -4.09 27.85
CA PHE A 218 2.16 -3.16 26.71
C PHE A 218 0.98 -2.19 26.81
N GLU A 219 0.18 -2.24 27.90
CA GLU A 219 -0.99 -1.36 28.05
C GLU A 219 -0.63 0.13 28.07
N ALA A 220 0.51 0.50 28.65
CA ALA A 220 0.95 1.88 28.70
C ALA A 220 1.30 2.42 27.30
N LEU A 221 2.07 1.65 26.54
CA LEU A 221 2.43 1.96 25.15
C LEU A 221 1.18 2.04 24.26
N LEU A 222 0.24 1.10 24.41
CA LEU A 222 -0.98 1.10 23.62
C LEU A 222 -1.83 2.36 23.86
N ARG A 223 -1.87 2.87 25.10
CA ARG A 223 -2.56 4.14 25.41
C ARG A 223 -1.90 5.34 24.74
N GLU A 224 -0.58 5.37 24.69
CA GLU A 224 0.20 6.44 24.06
C GLU A 224 -0.05 6.48 22.54
N VAL A 225 0.16 5.35 21.84
CA VAL A 225 -0.06 5.26 20.39
C VAL A 225 -1.51 5.58 20.01
N ARG A 226 -2.49 5.15 20.83
CA ARG A 226 -3.89 5.51 20.62
C ARG A 226 -4.12 7.01 20.73
N ALA A 227 -3.52 7.67 21.73
CA ALA A 227 -3.69 9.11 21.92
C ALA A 227 -3.11 9.90 20.74
N GLU A 228 -1.97 9.47 20.19
CA GLU A 228 -1.40 10.05 18.97
C GLU A 228 -2.33 9.86 17.76
N PHE A 229 -2.83 8.64 17.56
CA PHE A 229 -3.76 8.33 16.47
C PHE A 229 -5.05 9.15 16.55
N GLU A 230 -5.68 9.21 17.72
CA GLU A 230 -6.89 10.00 17.95
C GLU A 230 -6.62 11.49 17.74
N GLY A 231 -5.49 12.00 18.25
CA GLY A 231 -5.04 13.37 18.03
C GLY A 231 -4.96 13.71 16.54
N TRP A 232 -4.33 12.86 15.74
CA TRP A 232 -4.24 13.02 14.29
C TRP A 232 -5.61 12.97 13.60
N GLN A 233 -6.51 12.07 14.03
CA GLN A 233 -7.87 12.03 13.50
C GLN A 233 -8.65 13.33 13.78
N TYR A 234 -8.46 13.94 14.95
CA TYR A 234 -9.04 15.24 15.26
C TYR A 234 -8.44 16.36 14.41
N GLU A 235 -7.12 16.42 14.29
CA GLU A 235 -6.40 17.43 13.49
C GLU A 235 -6.79 17.40 12.01
N THR A 236 -7.03 16.20 11.48
CA THR A 236 -7.42 15.98 10.08
C THR A 236 -8.92 16.05 9.83
N GLY A 237 -9.72 16.27 10.88
CA GLY A 237 -11.17 16.38 10.78
C GLY A 237 -11.84 15.10 10.32
N ASP A 238 -11.32 13.92 10.74
CA ASP A 238 -11.89 12.62 10.38
C ASP A 238 -13.39 12.58 10.76
N PRO A 239 -14.31 12.41 9.79
CA PRO A 239 -15.75 12.39 10.07
C PRO A 239 -16.14 11.23 10.99
N LYS A 240 -15.30 10.19 11.14
CA LYS A 240 -15.54 9.13 12.13
C LYS A 240 -15.48 9.64 13.57
N ASN A 241 -14.81 10.77 13.82
CA ASN A 241 -14.82 11.47 15.11
C ASN A 241 -15.98 12.45 15.26
N SER A 242 -16.71 12.77 14.18
CA SER A 242 -17.83 13.72 14.21
C SER A 242 -19.10 13.17 14.89
N GLY A 243 -19.14 11.86 15.19
CA GLY A 243 -20.16 11.21 16.03
C GLY A 243 -19.80 11.12 17.52
N SER A 244 -18.55 11.42 17.89
CA SER A 244 -18.02 11.42 19.26
C SER A 244 -17.52 12.82 19.61
N VAL A 245 -18.46 13.74 19.84
CA VAL A 245 -18.13 15.06 20.43
C VAL A 245 -17.62 14.84 21.86
N ALA A 246 -16.32 14.60 22.00
CA ALA A 246 -15.59 14.87 23.22
C ALA A 246 -15.16 16.34 23.15
N GLY A 247 -15.91 17.21 23.85
CA GLY A 247 -15.43 18.56 24.18
C GLY A 247 -14.11 18.50 24.99
N PRO A 248 -13.39 19.62 25.12
CA PRO A 248 -12.06 19.64 25.70
C PRO A 248 -12.10 19.15 27.16
N HIS A 249 -11.23 18.19 27.47
CA HIS A 249 -10.90 17.67 28.80
C HIS A 249 -12.02 17.67 29.85
N ARG A 250 -12.77 16.57 29.95
CA ARG A 250 -13.51 16.27 31.19
C ARG A 250 -12.56 15.73 32.24
N ALA A 251 -12.31 16.52 33.29
CA ALA A 251 -11.67 16.07 34.52
C ALA A 251 -12.37 14.81 35.09
N PRO A 252 -11.64 13.91 35.78
CA PRO A 252 -12.21 12.67 36.28
C PRO A 252 -13.33 12.95 37.29
N ARG A 253 -14.48 12.30 37.11
CA ARG A 253 -15.62 12.41 38.03
C ARG A 253 -15.31 11.66 39.34
N PRO A 254 -15.65 12.22 40.51
CA PRO A 254 -15.48 11.51 41.77
C PRO A 254 -16.46 10.33 41.85
N ALA A 255 -16.01 9.25 42.48
CA ALA A 255 -16.78 8.02 42.67
C ALA A 255 -18.10 8.30 43.42
N LYS A 256 -19.21 7.81 42.88
CA LYS A 256 -20.51 7.90 43.56
C LYS A 256 -20.57 6.88 44.69
N SER A 257 -20.87 7.37 45.89
CA SER A 257 -21.24 6.55 47.04
C SER A 257 -22.55 5.81 46.78
N SER A 258 -22.57 4.54 47.15
CA SER A 258 -23.71 3.64 47.07
C SER A 258 -24.71 3.91 48.20
N THR A 259 -25.85 4.52 47.90
CA THR A 259 -27.09 4.41 48.70
C THR A 259 -28.27 4.94 47.88
N GLY A 260 -29.31 4.11 47.71
CA GLY A 260 -30.60 4.57 47.19
C GLY A 260 -31.41 3.46 46.53
N LEU A 261 -32.38 2.91 47.27
CA LEU A 261 -33.27 1.82 46.92
C LEU A 261 -34.13 2.07 45.66
N MET A 262 -34.40 0.98 44.93
CA MET A 262 -35.45 0.90 43.92
C MET A 262 -36.83 0.81 44.59
N GLU A 263 -37.80 1.57 44.11
CA GLU A 263 -39.19 1.12 44.04
C GLU A 263 -39.70 1.31 42.61
N PHE A 264 -40.40 0.29 42.12
CA PHE A 264 -41.06 0.25 40.83
C PHE A 264 -42.50 0.73 40.97
N GLY A 265 -42.94 1.55 40.02
CA GLY A 265 -44.33 1.86 39.68
C GLY A 265 -44.44 2.07 38.18
#